data_AF-A0AAW9GJ97-F1
#
_entry.id   AF-A0AAW9GJ97-F1
#
_cell.length_a   1.000
_cell.length_b   1.000
_cell.length_c   1.000
_cell.angle_alpha   90.00
_cell.angle_beta   90.00
_cell.angle_gamma   90.00
#
_symmetry.space_group_name_H-M   'P 1'
#
loop_
_entity.id
_entity.type
_entity.pdbx_description
1 polymer ?
#
loop_
_entity_poly.entity_id
_entity_poly.type
_entity_poly.pdbx_seq_one_letter_code
_entity_poly.pdbx_strand_id
1 'polypeptide(L)'
;MNLTYKGINKQGQSEWIESDLEEVIEEWQMIRYRSFVESLQENIGRKLTKDELRTVLWLSAFEQNSINNIVSIVSAAHEHGKNTK
;
A
#
# COMPACT_ATOMS: atom_id res chain seq x y z
N MET A 1 6.86 -5.25 -1.58
CA MET A 1 5.77 -5.13 -2.56
C MET A 1 6.26 -5.69 -3.86
N ASN A 2 5.66 -6.80 -4.25
CA ASN A 2 6.00 -7.58 -5.42
C ASN A 2 4.70 -7.97 -6.14
N LEU A 3 4.15 -6.99 -6.87
CA LEU A 3 2.91 -7.12 -7.61
C LEU A 3 3.16 -7.74 -8.99
N THR A 4 2.53 -8.87 -9.27
CA THR A 4 2.60 -9.54 -10.57
C THR A 4 1.20 -9.67 -11.16
N TYR A 5 1.05 -9.42 -12.47
CA TYR A 5 -0.21 -9.65 -13.16
C TYR A 5 -0.55 -11.15 -13.15
N LYS A 6 -1.76 -11.50 -12.72
CA LYS A 6 -2.22 -12.88 -12.60
C LYS A 6 -3.11 -13.30 -13.78
N GLY A 7 -3.96 -12.41 -14.26
CA GLY A 7 -4.93 -12.73 -15.33
C GLY A 7 -6.17 -11.86 -15.24
N ILE A 8 -7.25 -12.30 -15.90
CA ILE A 8 -8.57 -11.66 -15.85
C ILE A 8 -9.54 -12.57 -15.10
N ASN A 9 -10.33 -12.02 -14.18
CA ASN A 9 -11.34 -12.76 -13.43
C ASN A 9 -12.62 -13.02 -14.25
N LYS A 10 -13.58 -13.75 -13.66
CA LYS A 10 -14.86 -14.08 -14.32
C LYS A 10 -15.71 -12.84 -14.66
N GLN A 11 -15.44 -11.72 -14.00
CA GLN A 11 -16.09 -10.43 -14.19
C GLN A 11 -15.39 -9.57 -15.24
N GLY A 12 -14.31 -10.05 -15.87
CA GLY A 12 -13.57 -9.31 -16.89
C GLY A 12 -12.59 -8.28 -16.31
N GLN A 13 -12.31 -8.32 -15.01
CA GLN A 13 -11.37 -7.40 -14.35
C GLN A 13 -10.00 -8.04 -14.22
N SER A 14 -8.94 -7.25 -14.37
CA SER A 14 -7.57 -7.72 -14.16
C SER A 14 -7.33 -8.05 -12.67
N GLU A 15 -6.74 -9.21 -12.41
CA GLU A 15 -6.25 -9.63 -11.10
C GLU A 15 -4.73 -9.55 -11.04
N TRP A 16 -4.23 -9.15 -9.88
CA TRP A 16 -2.83 -9.07 -9.55
C TRP A 16 -2.57 -9.90 -8.29
N ILE A 17 -1.34 -10.39 -8.15
CA ILE A 17 -0.89 -11.08 -6.93
C ILE A 17 0.21 -10.25 -6.25
N GLU A 18 0.01 -9.93 -4.97
CA GLU A 18 1.08 -9.45 -4.11
C GLU A 18 1.85 -10.66 -3.59
N SER A 19 2.94 -10.98 -4.27
CA SER A 19 3.70 -12.22 -4.09
C SER A 19 4.34 -12.32 -2.70
N ASP A 20 4.66 -11.18 -2.06
CA ASP A 20 5.22 -11.18 -0.70
C ASP A 20 4.18 -11.67 0.32
N LEU A 21 2.89 -11.49 0.02
CA LEU A 21 1.75 -11.79 0.89
C LEU A 21 0.94 -13.01 0.46
N GLU A 22 1.12 -13.47 -0.78
CA GLU A 22 0.30 -14.49 -1.45
C GLU A 22 -1.19 -14.09 -1.58
N GLU A 23 -1.43 -12.78 -1.69
CA GLU A 23 -2.78 -12.19 -1.76
C GLU A 23 -3.14 -11.80 -3.19
N VAL A 24 -4.33 -12.20 -3.63
CA VAL A 24 -4.88 -11.79 -4.93
C VAL A 24 -5.73 -10.53 -4.73
N ILE A 25 -5.46 -9.50 -5.54
CA ILE A 25 -6.17 -8.24 -5.49
C ILE A 25 -6.62 -7.82 -6.90
N GLU A 26 -7.78 -7.18 -6.98
CA GLU A 26 -8.28 -6.61 -8.25
C GLU A 26 -7.46 -5.37 -8.65
N GLU A 27 -7.46 -5.03 -9.93
CA GLU A 27 -6.68 -3.89 -10.45
C GLU A 27 -6.98 -2.56 -9.74
N TRP A 28 -8.24 -2.26 -9.45
CA TRP A 28 -8.58 -1.02 -8.75
C TRP A 28 -8.07 -1.02 -7.29
N GLN A 29 -8.03 -2.19 -6.64
CA GLN A 29 -7.47 -2.37 -5.30
C GLN A 29 -5.95 -2.23 -5.34
N MET A 30 -5.31 -2.84 -6.36
CA MET A 30 -3.88 -2.77 -6.61
C MET A 30 -3.41 -1.33 -6.78
N ILE A 31 -4.12 -0.51 -7.57
CA ILE A 31 -3.76 0.91 -7.77
C ILE A 31 -3.72 1.66 -6.43
N ARG A 32 -4.73 1.44 -5.56
CA ARG A 32 -4.80 2.09 -4.24
C ARG A 32 -3.75 1.57 -3.27
N TYR A 33 -3.61 0.25 -3.18
CA TYR A 33 -2.62 -0.41 -2.32
C TYR A 33 -1.19 0.00 -2.70
N ARG A 34 -0.88 0.02 -4.00
CA ARG A 34 0.41 0.44 -4.53
C ARG A 34 0.74 1.87 -4.13
N SER A 35 -0.18 2.81 -4.40
CA SER A 35 0.03 4.21 -4.03
C SER A 35 0.24 4.36 -2.52
N PHE A 36 -0.51 3.62 -1.70
CA PHE A 36 -0.38 3.66 -0.25
C PHE A 36 0.99 3.16 0.22
N VAL A 37 1.44 2.01 -0.27
CA VAL A 37 2.75 1.45 0.07
C VAL A 37 3.88 2.38 -0.38
N GLU A 38 3.82 2.91 -1.59
CA GLU A 38 4.83 3.81 -2.13
C GLU A 38 4.95 5.08 -1.28
N SER A 39 3.85 5.72 -0.93
CA SER A 39 3.85 6.91 -0.05
C SER A 39 4.42 6.62 1.33
N LEU A 40 4.10 5.47 1.94
CA LEU A 40 4.66 5.11 3.24
C LEU A 40 6.17 4.87 3.18
N GLN A 41 6.64 4.16 2.16
CA GLN A 41 8.08 3.89 2.00
C GLN A 41 8.89 5.16 1.75
N GLU A 42 8.32 6.14 1.03
CA GLU A 42 8.95 7.44 0.83
C GLU A 42 9.12 8.19 2.16
N ASN A 43 8.06 8.27 2.97
CA ASN A 43 8.12 8.95 4.28
C ASN A 43 9.01 8.21 5.29
N ILE A 44 9.02 6.88 5.28
CA ILE A 44 9.84 6.09 6.21
C ILE A 44 11.31 6.03 5.75
N GLY A 45 11.57 6.18 4.44
CA GLY A 45 12.93 6.11 3.88
C GLY A 45 13.48 4.70 3.72
N ARG A 46 12.62 3.67 3.77
CA ARG A 46 12.97 2.27 3.51
C ARG A 46 11.78 1.49 2.96
N LYS A 47 12.06 0.31 2.42
CA LYS A 47 11.02 -0.65 2.05
C LYS A 47 10.28 -1.16 3.29
N LEU A 48 8.98 -1.41 3.13
CA LEU A 48 8.18 -2.09 4.14
C LEU A 48 8.58 -3.56 4.20
N THR A 49 8.59 -4.10 5.41
CA THR A 49 8.71 -5.54 5.68
C THR A 49 7.42 -6.27 5.28
N LYS A 50 7.48 -7.60 5.23
CA LYS A 50 6.30 -8.44 4.92
C LYS A 50 5.12 -8.16 5.87
N ASP A 51 5.40 -8.04 7.17
CA ASP A 51 4.35 -7.81 8.18
C ASP A 51 3.75 -6.39 8.08
N GLU A 52 4.59 -5.40 7.75
CA GLU A 52 4.12 -4.04 7.49
C GLU A 52 3.28 -3.98 6.21
N LEU A 53 3.66 -4.69 5.14
CA LEU A 53 2.86 -4.79 3.92
C LEU A 53 1.49 -5.41 4.21
N ARG A 54 1.44 -6.49 5.00
CA ARG A 54 0.17 -7.11 5.42
C ARG A 54 -0.69 -6.16 6.24
N THR A 55 -0.07 -5.40 7.15
CA THR A 55 -0.77 -4.40 7.96
C THR A 55 -1.32 -3.27 7.11
N VAL A 56 -0.55 -2.77 6.13
CA VAL A 56 -0.96 -1.72 5.19
C VAL A 56 -2.11 -2.20 4.31
N LEU A 57 -2.05 -3.45 3.81
CA LEU A 57 -3.13 -4.05 3.04
C LEU A 57 -4.43 -4.06 3.87
N TRP A 58 -4.36 -4.53 5.11
CA TRP A 58 -5.50 -4.58 6.03
C TRP A 58 -6.06 -3.19 6.36
N LEU A 59 -5.19 -2.24 6.76
CA LEU A 59 -5.57 -0.87 7.12
C LEU A 59 -6.18 -0.10 5.96
N SER A 60 -5.77 -0.41 4.73
CA SER A 60 -6.28 0.31 3.57
C SER A 60 -7.79 0.15 3.43
N ALA A 61 -8.33 -1.05 3.72
CA ALA A 61 -9.66 -1.50 3.29
C ALA A 61 -9.96 -1.18 1.81
N PHE A 62 -8.92 -0.89 1.03
CA PHE A 62 -8.95 -0.21 -0.25
C PHE A 62 -9.78 1.09 -0.30
N GLU A 63 -9.99 1.78 0.83
CA GLU A 63 -10.71 3.04 0.93
C GLU A 63 -9.76 4.24 0.82
N GLN A 64 -10.01 5.12 -0.16
CA GLN A 64 -9.12 6.26 -0.41
C GLN A 64 -9.02 7.22 0.79
N ASN A 65 -10.12 7.42 1.53
CA ASN A 65 -10.12 8.32 2.68
C ASN A 65 -9.23 7.79 3.82
N SER A 66 -9.35 6.49 4.12
CA SER A 66 -8.53 5.80 5.11
C SER A 66 -7.05 5.86 4.75
N ILE A 67 -6.72 5.58 3.48
CA ILE A 67 -5.35 5.72 2.95
C ILE A 67 -4.83 7.15 3.13
N ASN A 68 -5.58 8.16 2.68
CA ASN A 68 -5.16 9.56 2.76
C ASN A 68 -4.91 10.01 4.21
N ASN A 69 -5.78 9.62 5.13
CA ASN A 69 -5.64 9.96 6.54
C ASN A 69 -4.38 9.34 7.15
N ILE A 70 -4.10 8.06 6.86
CA ILE A 70 -2.91 7.39 7.38
C ILE A 70 -1.64 7.99 6.78
N VAL A 71 -1.60 8.22 5.46
CA VAL A 71 -0.45 8.86 4.81
C VAL A 71 -0.19 10.25 5.40
N SER A 72 -1.24 11.06 5.60
CA SER A 72 -1.13 12.38 6.21
C SER A 72 -0.51 12.33 7.62
N ILE A 73 -0.93 11.39 8.46
CA ILE A 73 -0.36 11.18 9.80
C ILE A 73 1.13 10.84 9.72
N VAL A 74 1.51 9.91 8.83
CA VAL A 74 2.90 9.46 8.69
C VAL A 74 3.78 10.59 8.12
N SER A 75 3.29 11.35 7.15
CA SER A 75 3.98 12.51 6.61
C SER A 75 4.22 13.60 7.66
N ALA A 76 3.19 13.94 8.45
CA ALA A 76 3.33 14.93 9.52
C ALA A 76 4.36 14.48 10.58
N ALA A 77 4.37 13.19 10.94
CA ALA A 77 5.36 12.65 11.87
C ALA A 77 6.79 12.70 11.28
N HIS A 78 6.94 12.39 10.00
CA HIS A 78 8.22 12.46 9.29
C HIS A 78 8.76 13.89 9.24
N GLU A 79 7.92 14.87 8.90
CA GLU A 79 8.29 16.29 8.88
C GLU A 79 8.69 16.81 10.26
N HIS A 80 7.93 16.45 11.30
CA HIS A 80 8.27 16.83 12.67
C HIS A 80 9.64 16.27 13.11
N GLY A 81 9.95 15.03 12.74
CA GLY A 81 11.23 14.39 13.00
C GLY A 81 12.42 15.04 12.26
N LYS A 82 12.19 15.73 11.14
CA LYS A 82 13.23 16.52 10.46
C LYS A 82 13.55 17.82 11.18
N ASN A 83 12.54 18.45 11.77
CA ASN A 83 12.65 19.77 12.43
C ASN A 83 13.19 19.69 13.86
N THR A 84 13.36 18.48 14.41
CA THR A 84 13.85 18.23 15.78
C THR A 84 15.33 17.85 15.84
N LYS A 85 16.07 17.99 14.72
CA LYS A 85 17.53 17.85 14.63
C LYS A 85 18.24 19.18 14.83
#